data_AF-A0ABD6T2X8-F1
#
_entry.id   AF-A0ABD6T2X8-F1
#
_cell.length_a   1.000
_cell.length_b   1.000
_cell.length_c   1.000
_cell.angle_alpha   90.00
_cell.angle_beta   90.00
_cell.angle_gamma   90.00
#
_symmetry.space_group_name_H-M   'P 1'
#
loop_
_entity.id
_entity.type
_entity.pdbx_description
1 polymer ?
#
loop_
_entity_poly.entity_id
_entity_poly.type
_entity_poly.pdbx_seq_one_letter_code
_entity_poly.pdbx_strand_id
1 'polypeptide(L)'
;MDEYVEELSAANISQDIVKLLTRMTNNIEKALSLASEQWFIDLYLQTVSLMKSVMKSTVFIEIIRLLKLIDTKEKESILFKFINIWFKDVLYALTSKKNFISFQSQINILELHAEKLGVQGIADAIELLEKGYIRRQANVSLNLVLQEMFIQMQKNIYLVAL
;
A
#
# COMPACT_ATOMS: atom_id res chain seq x y z
N MET A 1 -4.74 21.57 5.92
CA MET A 1 -4.74 20.10 5.95
C MET A 1 -6.00 19.60 6.63
N ASP A 2 -6.42 20.22 7.74
CA ASP A 2 -7.66 19.88 8.43
C ASP A 2 -8.92 20.19 7.60
N GLU A 3 -8.97 21.36 6.94
CA GLU A 3 -10.06 21.73 6.00
C GLU A 3 -10.24 20.74 4.84
N TYR A 4 -9.13 20.21 4.32
CA TYR A 4 -9.10 19.17 3.26
C TYR A 4 -9.68 17.82 3.74
N VAL A 5 -9.47 17.48 5.02
CA VAL A 5 -10.00 16.25 5.63
C VAL A 5 -11.48 16.39 5.93
N GLU A 6 -11.92 17.58 6.37
CA GLU A 6 -13.31 17.88 6.66
C GLU A 6 -14.19 17.79 5.41
N GLU A 7 -13.76 18.37 4.30
CA GLU A 7 -14.51 18.31 3.03
C GLU A 7 -14.65 16.88 2.48
N LEU A 8 -13.59 16.07 2.55
CA LEU A 8 -13.64 14.67 2.13
C LEU A 8 -14.49 13.81 3.07
N SER A 9 -14.45 14.08 4.37
CA SER A 9 -15.24 13.34 5.36
C SER A 9 -16.74 13.64 5.22
N ALA A 10 -17.10 14.86 4.80
CA ALA A 10 -18.49 15.24 4.53
C ALA A 10 -19.11 14.46 3.36
N ALA A 11 -18.30 13.88 2.47
CA ALA A 11 -18.76 13.06 1.34
C ALA A 11 -19.08 11.60 1.72
N ASN A 12 -19.15 11.26 3.02
CA ASN A 12 -19.43 9.92 3.54
C ASN A 12 -18.40 8.85 3.08
N ILE A 13 -17.18 9.28 2.80
CA ILE A 13 -16.04 8.44 2.43
C ILE A 13 -15.45 7.82 3.72
N SER A 14 -14.98 6.57 3.65
CA SER A 14 -14.33 5.94 4.80
C SER A 14 -13.07 6.71 5.23
N GLN A 15 -12.81 6.79 6.54
CA GLN A 15 -11.67 7.55 7.05
C GLN A 15 -10.33 7.07 6.49
N ASP A 16 -10.17 5.77 6.28
CA ASP A 16 -8.97 5.21 5.65
C ASP A 16 -8.74 5.78 4.24
N ILE A 17 -9.81 5.88 3.44
CA ILE A 17 -9.73 6.41 2.08
C ILE A 17 -9.46 7.91 2.10
N VAL A 18 -10.11 8.67 2.99
CA VAL A 18 -9.84 10.10 3.16
C VAL A 18 -8.35 10.31 3.46
N LYS A 19 -7.79 9.57 4.41
CA LYS A 19 -6.37 9.66 4.77
C LYS A 19 -5.45 9.22 3.63
N LEU A 20 -5.81 8.19 2.87
CA LEU A 20 -5.02 7.80 1.71
C LEU A 20 -4.98 8.91 0.66
N LEU A 21 -6.12 9.52 0.35
CA LEU A 21 -6.22 10.58 -0.63
C LEU A 21 -5.39 11.80 -0.22
N THR A 22 -5.44 12.20 1.06
CA THR A 22 -4.61 13.31 1.59
C THR A 22 -3.11 13.03 1.47
N ARG A 23 -2.68 11.76 1.52
CA ARG A 23 -1.28 11.35 1.32
C ARG A 23 -0.88 11.25 -0.16
N MET A 24 -1.85 11.08 -1.05
CA MET A 24 -1.59 10.81 -2.48
C MET A 24 -1.66 12.05 -3.35
N THR A 25 -2.43 13.07 -2.95
CA THR A 25 -2.60 14.30 -3.71
C THR A 25 -2.98 15.48 -2.80
N ASN A 26 -2.54 16.67 -3.18
CA ASN A 26 -2.95 17.93 -2.56
C ASN A 26 -4.12 18.60 -3.32
N ASN A 27 -4.61 17.98 -4.40
CA ASN A 27 -5.72 18.49 -5.19
C ASN A 27 -7.03 17.86 -4.70
N ILE A 28 -7.96 18.68 -4.21
CA ILE A 28 -9.23 18.24 -3.64
C ILE A 28 -10.14 17.63 -4.70
N GLU A 29 -10.29 18.28 -5.85
CA GLU A 29 -11.13 17.81 -6.96
C GLU A 29 -10.68 16.44 -7.45
N LYS A 30 -9.37 16.24 -7.58
CA LYS A 30 -8.80 14.94 -7.95
C LYS A 30 -9.10 13.88 -6.89
N ALA A 31 -9.01 14.22 -5.60
CA ALA A 31 -9.31 13.27 -4.53
C ALA A 31 -10.79 12.90 -4.50
N LEU A 32 -11.69 13.87 -4.62
CA LEU A 32 -13.13 13.63 -4.71
C LEU A 32 -13.49 12.79 -5.93
N SER A 33 -12.90 13.09 -7.09
CA SER A 33 -13.05 12.28 -8.30
C SER A 33 -12.63 10.84 -8.05
N LEU A 34 -11.42 10.60 -7.54
CA LEU A 34 -10.95 9.24 -7.22
C LEU A 34 -11.83 8.53 -6.20
N ALA A 35 -12.30 9.23 -5.16
CA ALA A 35 -13.16 8.65 -4.13
C ALA A 35 -14.52 8.19 -4.66
N SER A 36 -15.01 8.82 -5.72
CA SER A 36 -16.28 8.47 -6.36
C SER A 36 -16.18 7.26 -7.31
N GLU A 37 -14.95 6.84 -7.64
CA GLU A 37 -14.70 5.77 -8.60
C GLU A 37 -14.73 4.39 -7.93
N GLN A 38 -15.61 3.49 -8.41
CA GLN A 38 -15.70 2.13 -7.87
C GLN A 38 -14.38 1.36 -8.01
N TRP A 39 -13.68 1.51 -9.13
CA TRP A 39 -12.41 0.82 -9.36
C TRP A 39 -11.34 1.21 -8.33
N PHE A 40 -11.41 2.44 -7.79
CA PHE A 40 -10.46 2.91 -6.78
C PHE A 40 -10.70 2.20 -5.44
N ILE A 41 -11.97 2.03 -5.07
CA ILE A 41 -12.39 1.27 -3.90
C ILE A 41 -11.97 -0.21 -4.05
N ASP A 42 -12.23 -0.80 -5.21
CA ASP A 42 -11.86 -2.19 -5.49
C ASP A 42 -10.33 -2.40 -5.41
N LEU A 43 -9.57 -1.47 -5.97
CA LEU A 43 -8.11 -1.48 -5.91
C LEU A 43 -7.60 -1.31 -4.47
N TYR A 44 -8.21 -0.43 -3.67
CA TYR A 44 -7.90 -0.28 -2.25
C TYR A 44 -8.13 -1.61 -1.50
N LEU A 45 -9.31 -2.21 -1.64
CA LEU A 45 -9.67 -3.45 -0.95
C LEU A 45 -8.75 -4.62 -1.36
N GLN A 46 -8.47 -4.76 -2.65
CA GLN A 46 -7.58 -5.79 -3.14
C GLN A 46 -6.12 -5.55 -2.71
N THR A 47 -5.69 -4.29 -2.59
CA THR A 47 -4.36 -3.96 -2.03
C THR A 47 -4.29 -4.33 -0.56
N VAL A 48 -5.32 -4.04 0.24
CA VAL A 48 -5.39 -4.47 1.64
C VAL A 48 -5.29 -6.00 1.75
N SER A 49 -6.00 -6.74 0.88
CA SER A 49 -5.93 -8.21 0.85
C SER A 49 -4.53 -8.74 0.49
N LEU A 50 -3.89 -8.12 -0.51
CA LEU A 50 -2.51 -8.42 -0.89
C LEU A 50 -1.56 -8.19 0.28
N MET A 51 -1.64 -7.03 0.93
CA MET A 51 -0.71 -6.66 1.99
C MET A 51 -0.89 -7.53 3.23
N LYS A 52 -2.12 -7.94 3.59
CA LYS A 52 -2.36 -8.95 4.66
C LYS A 52 -1.70 -10.30 4.39
N SER A 53 -1.48 -10.62 3.13
CA SER A 53 -0.87 -11.89 2.70
C SER A 53 0.62 -11.77 2.42
N VAL A 54 1.24 -10.59 2.54
CA VAL A 54 2.59 -10.32 2.05
C VAL A 54 3.68 -11.22 2.66
N MET A 55 3.46 -11.70 3.89
CA MET A 55 4.36 -12.62 4.61
C MET A 55 3.99 -14.09 4.45
N LYS A 56 3.05 -14.41 3.56
CA LYS A 56 2.51 -15.76 3.34
C LYS A 56 2.69 -16.16 1.89
N SER A 57 2.75 -17.46 1.62
CA SER A 57 2.76 -17.98 0.25
C SER A 57 1.47 -17.65 -0.53
N THR A 58 0.36 -17.37 0.16
CA THR A 58 -0.90 -16.94 -0.47
C THR A 58 -0.81 -15.58 -1.17
N VAL A 59 0.26 -14.80 -0.97
CA VAL A 59 0.49 -13.52 -1.65
C VAL A 59 0.39 -13.64 -3.18
N PHE A 60 0.85 -14.76 -3.76
CA PHE A 60 0.84 -14.94 -5.21
C PHE A 60 -0.57 -15.02 -5.80
N ILE A 61 -1.53 -15.55 -5.05
CA ILE A 61 -2.94 -15.57 -5.45
C ILE A 61 -3.49 -14.14 -5.45
N GLU A 62 -3.13 -13.34 -4.45
CA GLU A 62 -3.53 -11.95 -4.35
C GLU A 62 -2.91 -11.08 -5.46
N ILE A 63 -1.68 -11.36 -5.89
CA ILE A 63 -1.07 -10.71 -7.06
C ILE A 63 -1.90 -10.99 -8.31
N ILE A 64 -2.29 -12.25 -8.56
CA ILE A 64 -3.11 -12.60 -9.74
C ILE A 64 -4.45 -11.87 -9.71
N ARG A 65 -5.11 -11.80 -8.55
CA ARG A 65 -6.38 -11.06 -8.38
C ARG A 65 -6.19 -9.57 -8.64
N LEU A 66 -5.14 -8.98 -8.07
CA LEU A 66 -4.78 -7.58 -8.25
C LEU A 66 -4.52 -7.22 -9.71
N LEU A 67 -3.79 -8.06 -10.44
CA LEU A 67 -3.47 -7.80 -11.85
C LEU A 67 -4.71 -7.69 -12.74
N LYS A 68 -5.83 -8.32 -12.36
CA LYS A 68 -7.11 -8.18 -13.08
C LYS A 68 -7.72 -6.79 -12.95
N LEU A 69 -7.34 -6.02 -11.94
CA LEU A 69 -7.82 -4.66 -11.70
C LEU A 69 -6.94 -3.60 -12.38
N ILE A 70 -5.73 -3.95 -12.79
CA ILE A 70 -4.74 -3.02 -13.35
C ILE A 70 -4.73 -3.09 -14.88
N ASP A 71 -5.51 -2.23 -15.50
CA ASP A 71 -5.65 -2.07 -16.96
C ASP A 71 -5.09 -0.74 -17.48
N THR A 72 -4.77 0.20 -16.58
CA THR A 72 -4.27 1.53 -16.93
C THR A 72 -3.04 1.91 -16.11
N LYS A 73 -2.25 2.86 -16.64
CA LYS A 73 -1.10 3.42 -15.95
C LYS A 73 -1.46 4.21 -14.69
N GLU A 74 -2.66 4.79 -14.64
CA GLU A 74 -3.14 5.47 -13.43
C GLU A 74 -3.37 4.48 -12.28
N LYS A 75 -4.10 3.39 -12.54
CA LYS A 75 -4.33 2.33 -11.56
C LYS A 75 -3.02 1.70 -11.08
N GLU A 76 -2.09 1.44 -11.99
CA GLU A 76 -0.74 0.95 -11.67
C GLU A 76 0.00 1.93 -10.76
N SER A 77 0.00 3.22 -11.08
CA SER A 77 0.65 4.25 -10.26
C SER A 77 0.04 4.34 -8.86
N ILE A 78 -1.30 4.27 -8.76
CA ILE A 78 -2.03 4.31 -7.49
C ILE A 78 -1.71 3.08 -6.63
N LEU A 79 -1.61 1.89 -7.24
CA LEU A 79 -1.19 0.67 -6.54
C LEU A 79 0.19 0.86 -5.87
N PHE A 80 1.18 1.35 -6.60
CA PHE A 80 2.51 1.60 -6.03
C PHE A 80 2.44 2.61 -4.87
N LYS A 81 1.59 3.64 -4.98
CA LYS A 81 1.35 4.60 -3.88
C LYS A 81 0.74 3.92 -2.67
N PHE A 82 -0.26 3.06 -2.84
CA PHE A 82 -0.88 2.32 -1.73
C PHE A 82 0.12 1.41 -1.02
N ILE A 83 0.94 0.67 -1.76
CA ILE A 83 1.98 -0.20 -1.16
C ILE A 83 3.01 0.65 -0.40
N ASN A 84 3.43 1.79 -0.96
CA ASN A 84 4.37 2.70 -0.28
C ASN A 84 3.76 3.26 1.02
N ILE A 85 2.51 3.73 0.97
CA ILE A 85 1.81 4.24 2.15
C ILE A 85 1.66 3.14 3.19
N TRP A 86 1.36 1.90 2.79
CA TRP A 86 1.29 0.77 3.71
C TRP A 86 2.60 0.57 4.48
N PHE A 87 3.75 0.55 3.81
CA PHE A 87 5.04 0.40 4.51
C PHE A 87 5.40 1.60 5.39
N LYS A 88 5.01 2.82 5.00
CA LYS A 88 5.12 4.00 5.87
C LYS A 88 4.22 3.89 7.10
N ASP A 89 3.01 3.37 6.95
CA ASP A 89 2.09 3.12 8.05
C ASP A 89 2.62 2.04 9.00
N VAL A 90 3.28 1.00 8.48
CA VAL A 90 4.00 0.01 9.31
C VAL A 90 5.11 0.68 10.13
N LEU A 91 5.87 1.62 9.54
CA LEU A 91 6.87 2.40 10.28
C LEU A 91 6.24 3.30 11.35
N TYR A 92 5.10 3.92 11.06
CA TYR A 92 4.36 4.72 12.05
C TYR A 92 3.79 3.85 13.19
N ALA A 93 3.33 2.64 12.88
CA ALA A 93 2.90 1.67 13.88
C ALA A 93 4.06 1.30 14.83
N LEU A 94 5.26 1.08 14.29
CA LEU A 94 6.47 0.79 15.08
C LEU A 94 6.85 1.95 16.02
N THR A 95 6.64 3.20 15.59
CA THR A 95 7.02 4.41 16.34
C THR A 95 5.88 4.99 17.19
N SER A 96 4.78 4.24 17.39
CA SER A 96 3.58 4.68 18.11
C SER A 96 2.93 5.97 17.58
N LYS A 97 3.18 6.31 16.32
CA LYS A 97 2.68 7.53 15.65
C LYS A 97 1.31 7.29 14.99
N LYS A 98 0.34 6.80 15.77
CA LYS A 98 -0.96 6.32 15.28
C LYS A 98 -1.77 7.36 14.49
N ASN A 99 -1.61 8.65 14.79
CA ASN A 99 -2.31 9.73 14.09
C ASN A 99 -1.97 9.81 12.60
N PHE A 100 -0.75 9.39 12.23
CA PHE A 100 -0.24 9.46 10.87
C PHE A 100 -0.61 8.24 10.01
N ILE A 101 -1.19 7.21 10.62
CA ILE A 101 -1.60 5.96 9.95
C ILE A 101 -2.83 6.23 9.09
N SER A 102 -2.74 5.82 7.83
CA SER A 102 -3.78 5.92 6.81
C SER A 102 -4.71 4.71 6.83
N PHE A 103 -4.18 3.49 6.88
CA PHE A 103 -4.96 2.25 6.98
C PHE A 103 -5.38 1.93 8.42
N GLN A 104 -6.14 2.83 9.06
CA GLN A 104 -6.49 2.70 10.48
C GLN A 104 -7.30 1.45 10.79
N SER A 105 -8.20 1.05 9.88
CA SER A 105 -8.97 -0.19 10.01
C SER A 105 -8.09 -1.46 10.04
N GLN A 106 -6.81 -1.35 9.66
CA GLN A 106 -5.85 -2.45 9.57
C GLN A 106 -4.73 -2.37 10.62
N ILE A 107 -4.90 -1.57 11.68
CA ILE A 107 -3.86 -1.30 12.69
C ILE A 107 -3.21 -2.57 13.26
N ASN A 108 -4.01 -3.60 13.57
CA ASN A 108 -3.50 -4.85 14.14
C ASN A 108 -2.54 -5.58 13.17
N ILE A 109 -2.83 -5.51 11.86
CA ILE A 109 -1.97 -6.10 10.83
C ILE A 109 -0.71 -5.26 10.63
N LEU A 110 -0.83 -3.93 10.68
CA LEU A 110 0.31 -3.03 10.59
C LEU A 110 1.28 -3.21 11.76
N GLU A 111 0.76 -3.34 12.99
CA GLU A 111 1.54 -3.63 14.20
C GLU A 111 2.24 -5.00 14.10
N LEU A 112 1.54 -6.04 13.63
CA LEU A 112 2.14 -7.36 13.37
C LEU A 112 3.26 -7.29 12.33
N HIS A 113 3.08 -6.52 11.26
CA HIS A 113 4.13 -6.32 10.26
C HIS A 113 5.32 -5.55 10.82
N ALA A 114 5.07 -4.57 11.68
CA ALA A 114 6.10 -3.76 12.31
C ALA A 114 7.00 -4.63 13.21
N GLU A 115 6.40 -5.50 14.02
CA GLU A 115 7.10 -6.46 14.86
C GLU A 115 7.99 -7.41 14.03
N LYS A 116 7.45 -7.95 12.93
CA LYS A 116 8.16 -8.96 12.11
C LYS A 116 9.25 -8.39 11.22
N LEU A 117 9.07 -7.18 10.70
CA LEU A 117 10.04 -6.57 9.78
C LEU A 117 11.12 -5.78 10.52
N GLY A 118 10.78 -5.17 11.66
CA GLY A 118 11.64 -4.17 12.29
C GLY A 118 11.94 -2.98 11.37
N VAL A 119 12.81 -2.07 11.82
CA VAL A 119 13.16 -0.87 11.02
C VAL A 119 13.85 -1.25 9.71
N GLN A 120 14.81 -2.18 9.75
CA GLN A 120 15.59 -2.57 8.57
C GLN A 120 14.72 -3.27 7.52
N GLY A 121 13.88 -4.23 7.92
CA GLY A 121 13.02 -4.93 6.96
C GLY A 121 11.98 -4.01 6.31
N ILE A 122 11.50 -2.99 7.02
CA ILE A 122 10.63 -1.95 6.44
C ILE A 122 11.41 -1.10 5.43
N ALA A 123 12.64 -0.69 5.75
CA ALA A 123 13.49 0.08 4.85
C ALA A 123 13.80 -0.72 3.57
N ASP A 124 14.17 -1.99 3.70
CA ASP A 124 14.39 -2.91 2.58
C ASP A 124 13.14 -3.03 1.70
N ALA A 125 11.95 -3.16 2.31
CA ALA A 125 10.69 -3.26 1.57
C ALA A 125 10.41 -2.00 0.73
N ILE A 126 10.70 -0.82 1.28
CA ILE A 126 10.55 0.46 0.56
C ILE A 126 11.58 0.54 -0.58
N GLU A 127 12.83 0.14 -0.35
CA GLU A 127 13.86 0.13 -1.39
C GLU A 127 13.51 -0.85 -2.53
N LEU A 128 13.02 -2.04 -2.19
CA LEU A 128 12.55 -3.03 -3.17
C LEU A 128 11.37 -2.50 -3.99
N LEU A 129 10.45 -1.77 -3.37
CA LEU A 129 9.34 -1.12 -4.06
C LEU A 129 9.83 -0.07 -5.05
N GLU A 130 10.79 0.77 -4.67
CA GLU A 130 11.39 1.79 -5.54
C GLU A 130 12.13 1.17 -6.72
N LYS A 131 12.96 0.15 -6.48
CA LYS A 131 13.64 -0.62 -7.55
C LYS A 131 12.62 -1.29 -8.47
N GLY A 132 11.56 -1.86 -7.90
CA GLY A 132 10.46 -2.47 -8.65
C GLY A 132 9.76 -1.45 -9.55
N TYR A 133 9.48 -0.26 -9.05
CA TYR A 133 8.88 0.82 -9.82
C TYR A 133 9.77 1.26 -10.99
N ILE A 134 11.08 1.46 -10.77
CA ILE A 134 12.03 1.81 -11.83
C ILE A 134 12.04 0.74 -12.94
N ARG A 135 12.06 -0.54 -12.56
CA ARG A 135 11.99 -1.65 -13.52
C ARG A 135 10.67 -1.69 -14.28
N ARG A 136 9.55 -1.40 -13.60
CA ARG A 136 8.24 -1.29 -14.27
C ARG A 136 8.23 -0.17 -15.31
N GLN A 137 8.86 0.96 -15.02
CA GLN A 137 9.03 2.07 -15.98
C GLN A 137 9.94 1.68 -17.17
N ALA A 138 10.88 0.75 -16.96
CA ALA A 138 11.65 0.09 -18.01
C ALA A 138 10.89 -1.07 -18.70
N ASN A 139 9.55 -1.08 -18.62
CA ASN A 139 8.63 -2.02 -19.26
C ASN A 139 8.69 -3.49 -18.78
N VAL A 140 9.35 -3.78 -17.64
CA VAL A 140 9.26 -5.11 -17.02
C VAL A 140 7.82 -5.39 -16.58
N SER A 141 7.33 -6.62 -16.77
CA SER A 141 5.98 -7.04 -16.37
C SER A 141 5.67 -6.72 -14.90
N LEU A 142 4.50 -6.12 -14.64
CA LEU A 142 4.04 -5.82 -13.27
C LEU A 142 3.95 -7.09 -12.41
N ASN A 143 3.48 -8.20 -12.99
CA ASN A 143 3.43 -9.49 -12.30
C ASN A 143 4.82 -9.89 -11.81
N LEU A 144 5.82 -9.83 -12.69
CA LEU A 144 7.19 -10.21 -12.35
C LEU A 144 7.77 -9.30 -11.27
N VAL A 145 7.57 -7.98 -11.40
CA VAL A 145 8.03 -6.99 -10.41
C VAL A 145 7.46 -7.29 -9.02
N LEU A 146 6.14 -7.51 -8.91
CA LEU A 146 5.50 -7.76 -7.62
C LEU A 146 5.92 -9.11 -7.03
N GLN A 147 6.02 -10.16 -7.85
CA GLN A 147 6.46 -11.47 -7.38
C GLN A 147 7.89 -11.43 -6.84
N GLU A 148 8.83 -10.85 -7.59
CA GLU A 148 10.22 -10.75 -7.17
C GLU A 148 10.39 -9.89 -5.91
N MET A 149 9.67 -8.77 -5.82
CA MET A 149 9.67 -7.91 -4.65
C MET A 149 9.25 -8.68 -3.39
N PHE A 150 8.10 -9.37 -3.43
CA PHE A 150 7.60 -10.08 -2.26
C PHE A 150 8.41 -11.34 -1.91
N ILE A 151 8.99 -12.03 -2.91
CA ILE A 151 9.94 -13.12 -2.65
C ILE A 151 11.17 -12.61 -1.89
N GLN A 152 11.74 -11.48 -2.33
CA GLN A 152 12.91 -10.89 -1.67
C GLN A 152 12.58 -10.43 -0.24
N MET A 153 11.43 -9.77 -0.07
CA MET A 153 10.94 -9.39 1.26
C MET A 153 10.80 -10.61 2.20
N GLN A 154 10.17 -11.68 1.73
CA GLN A 154 9.99 -12.89 2.52
C GLN A 154 11.34 -13.52 2.88
N LYS A 155 12.30 -13.59 1.94
CA LYS A 155 13.66 -14.08 2.22
C LYS A 155 14.33 -13.28 3.34
N ASN A 156 14.23 -11.95 3.31
CA ASN A 156 14.84 -11.11 4.35
C ASN A 156 14.22 -11.39 5.72
N ILE A 157 12.89 -11.59 5.79
CA ILE A 157 12.21 -11.98 7.05
C ILE A 157 12.75 -13.33 7.57
N TYR A 158 12.86 -14.33 6.71
CA TYR A 158 13.31 -15.67 7.11
C TYR A 158 14.79 -15.71 7.50
N LEU A 159 15.64 -14.86 6.90
CA LEU A 159 17.07 -14.79 7.23
C LEU A 159 17.34 -14.12 8.59
N VAL A 160 16.46 -13.23 9.04
CA VAL A 160 16.56 -12.56 10.37
C VAL A 160 16.05 -13.46 11.51
N ALA A 161 15.32 -14.54 11.20
CA ALA A 161 14.74 -15.46 12.17
C ALA A 161 15.65 -16.66 12.56
N LEU A 162 16.89 -16.71 12.05
CA LEU A 162 17.92 -17.73 12.32
C LEU A 162 19.08 -17.12 13.10
#